data_AF-A0A059X5D8-F1
#
_entry.id   AF-A0A059X5D8-F1
#
_cell.length_a   1.000
_cell.length_b   1.000
_cell.length_c   1.000
_cell.angle_alpha   90.00
_cell.angle_beta   90.00
_cell.angle_gamma   90.00
#
_symmetry.space_group_name_H-M   'P 1'
#
loop_
_entity.id
_entity.type
_entity.pdbx_description
1 polymer ?
#
loop_
_entity_poly.entity_id
_entity_poly.type
_entity_poly.pdbx_seq_one_letter_code
_entity_poly.pdbx_strand_id
1 'polypeptide(L)'
;GKPQPEELPKNIKETLAKQRIAQEKKDYEELLEKSQEAVKLSEELEKSFTTSNQISSEDQKKLDRLEKLVKKIRNDLGGDDDGESDIKDNVKDDKPTTVENAFKTLQSNAAQLFSEIKKSTRYSVSVIAIQTSNALLKLVKFIRFGK
;
A
#
# COMPACT_ATOMS: atom_id res chain seq x y z
N GLY A 1 -45.75 9.81 19.50
CA GLY A 1 -45.11 8.81 18.64
C GLY A 1 -43.80 9.37 18.14
N LYS A 2 -42.72 8.58 18.11
CA LYS A 2 -41.49 9.02 17.44
C LYS A 2 -41.77 9.16 15.93
N PRO A 3 -41.31 10.23 15.26
CA PRO A 3 -41.45 10.34 13.82
C PRO A 3 -40.69 9.18 13.16
N GLN A 4 -41.36 8.47 12.27
CA GLN A 4 -40.71 7.45 11.45
C GLN A 4 -39.71 8.17 10.52
N PRO A 5 -38.49 7.65 10.33
CA PRO A 5 -37.56 8.24 9.39
C PRO A 5 -38.22 8.26 8.01
N GLU A 6 -38.40 9.46 7.45
CA GLU A 6 -38.94 9.64 6.10
C GLU A 6 -38.09 8.79 5.15
N GLU A 7 -38.68 7.72 4.62
CA GLU A 7 -37.99 6.87 3.67
C GLU A 7 -37.67 7.69 2.42
N LEU A 8 -36.37 7.81 2.11
CA LEU A 8 -35.93 8.49 0.90
C LEU A 8 -36.70 7.96 -0.33
N PRO A 9 -37.17 8.83 -1.23
CA PRO A 9 -37.81 8.43 -2.49
C PRO A 9 -36.96 7.42 -3.26
N LYS A 10 -37.59 6.43 -3.89
CA LYS A 10 -36.92 5.35 -4.64
C LYS A 10 -35.87 5.88 -5.63
N ASN A 11 -36.18 6.96 -6.33
CA ASN A 11 -35.26 7.60 -7.30
C ASN A 11 -33.99 8.17 -6.66
N ILE A 12 -34.10 8.67 -5.42
CA ILE A 12 -32.95 9.18 -4.63
C ILE A 12 -32.11 8.00 -4.14
N LYS A 13 -32.75 6.93 -3.63
CA LYS A 13 -32.07 5.69 -3.22
C LYS A 13 -31.29 5.07 -4.40
N GLU A 14 -31.87 5.00 -5.59
CA GLU A 14 -31.22 4.48 -6.80
C GLU A 14 -30.05 5.35 -7.27
N THR A 15 -30.20 6.67 -7.24
CA THR A 15 -29.11 7.60 -7.61
C THR A 15 -27.93 7.48 -6.65
N LEU A 16 -28.19 7.41 -5.34
CA LEU A 16 -27.16 7.23 -4.33
C LEU A 16 -26.44 5.88 -4.48
N ALA A 17 -27.17 4.81 -4.80
CA ALA A 17 -26.56 3.50 -5.04
C ALA A 17 -25.64 3.54 -6.27
N LYS A 18 -26.06 4.17 -7.37
CA LYS A 18 -25.22 4.33 -8.58
C LYS A 18 -23.96 5.15 -8.29
N GLN A 19 -24.09 6.23 -7.52
CA GLN A 19 -22.95 7.06 -7.11
C GLN A 19 -21.95 6.28 -6.26
N ARG A 20 -22.42 5.48 -5.30
CA ARG A 20 -21.54 4.62 -4.47
C ARG A 20 -20.77 3.62 -5.32
N ILE A 21 -21.45 2.91 -6.23
CA ILE A 21 -20.79 1.95 -7.12
C ILE A 21 -19.73 2.62 -8.01
N ALA A 22 -20.02 3.83 -8.52
CA ALA A 22 -19.07 4.57 -9.33
C ALA A 22 -17.85 5.01 -8.51
N GLN A 23 -18.07 5.48 -7.27
CA GLN A 23 -17.00 5.88 -6.36
C GLN A 23 -16.12 4.69 -5.97
N GLU A 24 -16.71 3.56 -5.55
CA GLU A 24 -15.99 2.32 -5.23
C GLU A 24 -15.12 1.83 -6.39
N LYS A 25 -15.64 1.94 -7.62
CA LYS A 25 -14.88 1.58 -8.83
C LYS A 25 -13.67 2.51 -9.01
N LYS A 26 -13.88 3.82 -8.88
CA LYS A 26 -12.81 4.82 -8.98
C LYS A 26 -11.74 4.62 -7.91
N ASP A 27 -12.15 4.40 -6.66
CA ASP A 27 -11.22 4.20 -5.54
C ASP A 27 -10.34 2.96 -5.76
N TYR A 28 -10.93 1.88 -6.29
CA TYR A 28 -10.20 0.67 -6.64
C TYR A 28 -9.22 0.88 -7.81
N GLU A 29 -9.61 1.64 -8.85
CA GLU A 29 -8.70 2.01 -9.94
C GLU A 29 -7.52 2.85 -9.43
N GLU A 30 -7.77 3.84 -8.57
CA GLU A 30 -6.71 4.63 -7.94
C GLU A 30 -5.78 3.78 -7.05
N LEU A 31 -6.33 2.78 -6.35
CA LEU A 31 -5.55 1.85 -5.53
C LEU A 31 -4.60 0.99 -6.40
N LEU A 32 -5.08 0.54 -7.57
CA LEU A 32 -4.25 -0.17 -8.55
C LEU A 32 -3.14 0.71 -9.12
N GLU A 33 -3.45 1.96 -9.46
CA GLU A 33 -2.45 2.90 -9.98
C GLU A 33 -1.35 3.19 -8.96
N LYS A 34 -1.73 3.49 -7.70
CA LYS A 34 -0.77 3.72 -6.59
C LYS A 34 0.13 2.50 -6.36
N SER A 35 -0.44 1.31 -6.37
CA SER A 35 0.34 0.07 -6.16
C SER A 35 1.25 -0.26 -7.33
N GLN A 36 0.83 0.03 -8.57
CA GLN A 36 1.72 -0.08 -9.73
C GLN A 36 2.85 0.96 -9.69
N GLU A 37 2.57 2.18 -9.22
CA GLU A 37 3.59 3.20 -9.03
C GLU A 37 4.62 2.79 -7.96
N ALA A 38 4.18 2.15 -6.87
CA ALA A 38 5.07 1.60 -5.86
C ALA A 38 6.03 0.55 -6.45
N VAL A 39 5.57 -0.31 -7.36
CA VAL A 39 6.43 -1.25 -8.09
C VAL A 39 7.49 -0.50 -8.89
N LYS A 40 7.08 0.47 -9.72
CA LYS A 40 8.03 1.25 -10.54
C LYS A 40 9.11 1.94 -9.70
N LEU A 41 8.71 2.59 -8.61
CA LEU A 41 9.65 3.24 -7.69
C LEU A 41 10.62 2.23 -7.07
N SER A 42 10.14 1.05 -6.66
CA SER A 42 11.00 0.02 -6.09
C SER A 42 12.01 -0.54 -7.09
N GLU A 43 11.64 -0.67 -8.37
CA GLU A 43 12.54 -1.08 -9.45
C GLU A 43 13.60 -0.02 -9.75
N GLU A 44 13.22 1.25 -9.80
CA GLU A 44 14.16 2.36 -10.00
C GLU A 44 15.17 2.46 -8.85
N LEU A 45 14.72 2.25 -7.61
CA LEU A 45 15.56 2.26 -6.42
C LEU A 45 16.58 1.11 -6.42
N GLU A 46 16.13 -0.12 -6.73
CA GLU A 46 17.02 -1.28 -6.82
C GLU A 46 18.07 -1.11 -7.92
N LYS A 47 17.67 -0.62 -9.11
CA LYS A 47 18.59 -0.34 -10.22
C LYS A 47 19.60 0.75 -9.89
N SER A 48 19.15 1.84 -9.25
CA SER A 48 20.03 2.94 -8.84
C SER A 48 21.07 2.46 -7.83
N PHE A 49 20.62 1.69 -6.84
CA PHE A 49 21.50 1.15 -5.80
C PHE A 49 22.49 0.11 -6.35
N THR A 50 22.06 -0.83 -7.18
CA THR A 50 22.96 -1.83 -7.79
C THR A 50 24.02 -1.21 -8.69
N THR A 51 23.70 -0.08 -9.33
CA THR A 51 24.65 0.65 -10.20
C THR A 51 25.68 1.45 -9.41
N SER A 52 25.24 2.13 -8.34
CA SER A 52 26.09 3.09 -7.60
C SER A 52 26.66 2.54 -6.29
N ASN A 53 26.10 1.43 -5.79
CA ASN A 53 26.32 0.84 -4.47
C ASN A 53 26.17 1.86 -3.31
N GLN A 54 25.41 2.93 -3.55
CA GLN A 54 25.18 4.02 -2.61
C GLN A 54 23.75 4.53 -2.78
N ILE A 55 23.20 5.14 -1.73
CA ILE A 55 21.87 5.75 -1.79
C ILE A 55 22.04 7.23 -2.15
N SER A 56 21.58 7.63 -3.33
CA SER A 56 21.66 9.02 -3.78
C SER A 56 20.59 9.90 -3.13
N SER A 57 20.73 11.22 -3.26
CA SER A 57 19.69 12.16 -2.83
C SER A 57 18.38 12.01 -3.61
N GLU A 58 18.44 11.51 -4.86
CA GLU A 58 17.25 11.19 -5.65
C GLU A 58 16.57 9.93 -5.13
N ASP A 59 17.35 8.92 -4.73
CA ASP A 59 16.82 7.68 -4.14
C ASP A 59 16.13 7.94 -2.81
N GLN A 60 16.65 8.87 -1.99
CA GLN A 60 15.97 9.31 -0.77
C GLN A 60 14.58 9.90 -1.07
N LYS A 61 14.47 10.74 -2.11
CA LYS A 61 13.16 11.31 -2.52
C LYS A 61 12.21 10.23 -3.05
N LYS A 62 12.73 9.23 -3.78
CA LYS A 62 11.94 8.08 -4.25
C LYS A 62 11.47 7.20 -3.09
N LEU A 63 12.32 6.97 -2.08
CA LEU A 63 11.95 6.26 -0.85
C LEU A 63 10.86 7.01 -0.08
N ASP A 64 10.95 8.34 0.03
CA ASP A 64 9.90 9.16 0.67
C ASP A 64 8.57 9.06 -0.08
N ARG A 65 8.61 9.09 -1.42
CA ARG A 65 7.42 8.93 -2.26
C ARG A 65 6.83 7.54 -2.09
N LEU A 66 7.66 6.51 -2.09
CA LEU A 66 7.25 5.13 -1.88
C LEU A 66 6.60 4.94 -0.50
N GLU A 67 7.18 5.49 0.56
CA GLU A 67 6.62 5.44 1.90
C GLU A 67 5.21 6.04 1.94
N LYS A 68 5.03 7.22 1.34
CA LYS A 68 3.73 7.90 1.29
C LYS A 68 2.69 7.10 0.51
N LEU A 69 3.07 6.52 -0.63
CA LEU A 69 2.19 5.66 -1.42
C LEU A 69 1.76 4.43 -0.64
N VAL A 70 2.72 3.74 0.00
CA VAL A 70 2.44 2.52 0.76
C VAL A 70 1.55 2.82 1.98
N LYS A 71 1.77 3.92 2.69
CA LYS A 71 0.85 4.36 3.76
C LYS A 71 -0.55 4.60 3.23
N LYS A 72 -0.68 5.29 2.10
CA LYS A 72 -2.00 5.54 1.49
C LYS A 72 -2.69 4.23 1.06
N ILE A 73 -1.96 3.32 0.42
CA ILE A 73 -2.47 1.99 0.04
C ILE A 73 -2.94 1.22 1.27
N ARG A 74 -2.15 1.19 2.34
CA ARG A 74 -2.52 0.51 3.59
C ARG A 74 -3.81 1.08 4.18
N ASN A 75 -3.94 2.41 4.21
CA ASN A 75 -5.12 3.09 4.73
C ASN A 75 -6.36 2.85 3.85
N ASP A 76 -6.19 2.89 2.52
CA ASP A 76 -7.25 2.58 1.53
C ASP A 76 -7.73 1.12 1.68
N LEU A 77 -6.86 0.21 2.15
CA LEU A 77 -7.18 -1.17 2.49
C LEU A 77 -7.78 -1.34 3.90
N GLY A 78 -7.94 -0.27 4.69
CA GLY A 78 -8.47 -0.33 6.06
C GLY A 78 -7.45 -0.75 7.12
N GLY A 79 -6.14 -0.69 6.81
CA GLY A 79 -5.10 -0.81 7.82
C GLY A 79 -4.89 0.52 8.56
N ASP A 80 -4.69 0.44 9.87
CA ASP A 80 -4.57 1.63 10.73
C ASP A 80 -3.11 2.01 11.01
N ASP A 81 -2.88 3.28 11.37
CA ASP A 81 -1.56 3.79 11.77
C ASP A 81 -1.24 3.45 13.25
N ASP A 82 -2.29 3.30 14.08
CA ASP A 82 -2.20 3.00 15.53
C ASP A 82 -1.61 1.61 15.83
N GLY A 83 -1.46 0.76 14.81
CA GLY A 83 -0.88 -0.58 14.90
C GLY A 83 0.64 -0.64 14.72
N GLU A 84 1.34 0.50 14.61
CA GLU A 84 2.80 0.51 14.39
C GLU A 84 3.59 -0.19 15.51
N SER A 85 2.96 -0.42 16.67
CA SER A 85 3.58 -1.02 17.86
C SER A 85 3.33 -2.53 18.06
N ASP A 86 2.38 -3.18 17.36
CA ASP A 86 1.92 -4.53 17.76
C ASP A 86 1.63 -5.52 16.63
N ILE A 87 2.18 -5.34 15.42
CA ILE A 87 2.19 -6.45 14.45
C ILE A 87 3.31 -7.42 14.85
N LYS A 88 2.98 -8.37 15.73
CA LYS A 88 3.79 -9.58 15.96
C LYS A 88 4.08 -10.23 14.62
N ASP A 89 5.37 -10.18 14.29
CA ASP A 89 6.02 -10.70 13.09
C ASP A 89 5.50 -12.11 12.72
N ASN A 90 4.56 -12.18 11.78
CA ASN A 90 4.18 -13.44 11.11
C ASN A 90 4.52 -13.41 9.62
N VAL A 91 5.24 -12.39 9.16
CA VAL A 91 5.99 -12.50 7.90
C VAL A 91 7.32 -13.13 8.29
N LYS A 92 7.54 -14.38 7.88
CA LYS A 92 8.74 -15.17 8.16
C LYS A 92 10.00 -14.31 8.04
N ASP A 93 10.90 -14.50 9.00
CA ASP A 93 12.27 -14.01 9.13
C ASP A 93 13.08 -13.99 7.82
N ASP A 94 12.81 -13.02 6.95
CA ASP A 94 13.75 -12.54 5.95
C ASP A 94 14.00 -11.05 6.23
N LYS A 95 14.41 -10.76 7.47
CA LYS A 95 14.98 -9.45 7.78
C LYS A 95 16.23 -9.33 6.92
N PRO A 96 16.27 -8.41 5.96
CA PRO A 96 17.42 -8.30 5.08
C PRO A 96 18.67 -8.01 5.92
N THR A 97 19.68 -8.85 5.77
CA THR A 97 20.96 -8.72 6.50
C THR A 97 21.87 -7.64 5.89
N THR A 98 21.54 -7.17 4.69
CA THR A 98 22.27 -6.12 3.97
C THR A 98 21.30 -5.14 3.32
N VAL A 99 21.77 -3.91 3.06
CA VAL A 99 21.01 -2.88 2.34
C VAL A 99 20.65 -3.34 0.92
N GLU A 100 21.54 -4.07 0.24
CA GLU A 100 21.26 -4.64 -1.09
C GLU A 100 20.09 -5.62 -1.06
N ASN A 101 20.09 -6.55 -0.10
CA ASN A 101 18.99 -7.49 0.08
C ASN A 101 17.70 -6.74 0.43
N ALA A 102 17.78 -5.63 1.18
CA ALA A 102 16.62 -4.83 1.50
C ALA A 102 15.97 -4.21 0.24
N PHE A 103 16.74 -3.74 -0.74
CA PHE A 103 16.19 -3.25 -2.02
C PHE A 103 15.52 -4.35 -2.85
N LYS A 104 16.13 -5.55 -2.89
CA LYS A 104 15.52 -6.71 -3.58
C LYS A 104 14.21 -7.15 -2.92
N THR A 105 14.20 -7.22 -1.58
CA THR A 105 12.99 -7.54 -0.82
C THR A 105 11.93 -6.43 -0.96
N LEU A 106 12.34 -5.16 -1.03
CA LEU A 106 11.45 -4.02 -1.27
C LEU A 106 10.75 -4.16 -2.63
N GLN A 107 11.49 -4.48 -3.69
CA GLN A 107 10.94 -4.71 -5.02
C GLN A 107 9.98 -5.90 -5.05
N SER A 108 10.37 -7.02 -4.46
CA SER A 108 9.54 -8.23 -4.39
C SER A 108 8.23 -7.97 -3.66
N ASN A 109 8.28 -7.31 -2.50
CA ASN A 109 7.10 -6.96 -1.72
C ASN A 109 6.20 -5.95 -2.44
N ALA A 110 6.75 -4.99 -3.18
CA ALA A 110 5.95 -4.06 -3.98
C ALA A 110 5.20 -4.80 -5.09
N ALA A 111 5.86 -5.73 -5.78
CA ALA A 111 5.23 -6.57 -6.80
C ALA A 111 4.15 -7.49 -6.21
N GLN A 112 4.40 -8.07 -5.03
CA GLN A 112 3.40 -8.86 -4.31
C GLN A 112 2.21 -8.01 -3.91
N LEU A 113 2.41 -6.81 -3.36
CA LEU A 113 1.33 -5.89 -2.98
C LEU A 113 0.42 -5.58 -4.17
N PHE A 114 1.00 -5.21 -5.31
CA PHE A 114 0.24 -4.96 -6.55
C PHE A 114 -0.53 -6.20 -7.00
N SER A 115 0.10 -7.37 -6.98
CA SER A 115 -0.52 -8.65 -7.36
C SER A 115 -1.72 -8.99 -6.47
N GLU A 116 -1.59 -8.81 -5.15
CA GLU A 116 -2.66 -9.09 -4.19
C GLU A 116 -3.81 -8.10 -4.31
N ILE A 117 -3.53 -6.81 -4.54
CA ILE A 117 -4.58 -5.82 -4.83
C ILE A 117 -5.30 -6.19 -6.12
N LYS A 118 -4.58 -6.53 -7.18
CA LYS A 118 -5.16 -6.91 -8.49
C LYS A 118 -6.04 -8.15 -8.44
N LYS A 119 -5.73 -9.11 -7.57
CA LYS A 119 -6.54 -10.32 -7.34
C LYS A 119 -7.75 -10.05 -6.44
N SER A 120 -7.71 -8.99 -5.65
CA SER A 120 -8.80 -8.62 -4.74
C SER A 120 -9.98 -8.04 -5.51
N THR A 121 -11.16 -8.10 -4.89
CA THR A 121 -12.32 -7.35 -5.38
C THR A 121 -12.39 -6.01 -4.67
N ARG A 122 -13.02 -5.01 -5.29
CA ARG A 122 -13.33 -3.71 -4.64
C ARG A 122 -14.18 -3.82 -3.35
N TYR A 123 -14.70 -5.02 -3.05
CA TYR A 123 -15.51 -5.33 -1.88
C TYR A 123 -14.75 -6.10 -0.78
N SER A 124 -13.46 -6.40 -0.99
CA SER A 124 -12.68 -7.24 -0.08
C SER A 124 -11.45 -6.49 0.44
N VAL A 125 -11.27 -6.54 1.77
CA VAL A 125 -10.03 -6.12 2.43
C VAL A 125 -9.02 -7.27 2.38
N SER A 126 -7.88 -7.07 1.71
CA SER A 126 -6.82 -8.07 1.66
C SER A 126 -5.88 -7.92 2.86
N VAL A 127 -6.01 -8.82 3.83
CA VAL A 127 -5.10 -8.91 4.99
C VAL A 127 -3.64 -9.08 4.53
N ILE A 128 -3.42 -9.86 3.46
CA ILE A 128 -2.10 -10.06 2.88
C ILE A 128 -1.56 -8.72 2.35
N ALA A 129 -2.36 -7.94 1.62
CA ALA A 129 -1.94 -6.63 1.12
C ALA A 129 -1.62 -5.64 2.25
N ILE A 130 -2.37 -5.67 3.36
CA ILE A 130 -2.05 -4.87 4.57
C ILE A 130 -0.71 -5.31 5.18
N GLN A 131 -0.50 -6.62 5.35
CA GLN A 131 0.76 -7.17 5.88
C GLN A 131 1.95 -6.82 4.99
N THR A 132 1.82 -6.99 3.67
CA THR A 132 2.85 -6.62 2.70
C THR A 132 3.12 -5.12 2.72
N SER A 133 2.10 -4.27 2.86
CA SER A 133 2.29 -2.82 3.02
C SER A 133 3.09 -2.48 4.29
N ASN A 134 2.79 -3.13 5.41
CA ASN A 134 3.57 -2.94 6.64
C ASN A 134 5.02 -3.43 6.49
N ALA A 135 5.25 -4.55 5.80
CA ALA A 135 6.60 -5.03 5.51
C ALA A 135 7.39 -4.03 4.65
N LEU A 136 6.76 -3.42 3.64
CA LEU A 136 7.36 -2.35 2.83
C LEU A 136 7.73 -1.14 3.69
N LEU A 137 6.88 -0.70 4.61
CA LEU A 137 7.19 0.42 5.50
C LEU A 137 8.39 0.12 6.42
N LYS A 138 8.47 -1.12 6.95
CA LYS A 138 9.62 -1.59 7.73
C LYS A 138 10.91 -1.57 6.88
N LEU A 139 10.84 -2.00 5.61
CA LEU A 139 11.98 -2.01 4.69
C LEU A 139 12.45 -0.59 4.32
N VAL A 140 11.53 0.34 4.05
CA VAL A 140 11.91 1.75 3.79
C VAL A 140 12.63 2.34 5.00
N LYS A 141 12.14 2.10 6.22
CA LYS A 141 12.82 2.53 7.45
C LYS A 141 14.20 1.90 7.60
N PHE A 142 14.31 0.59 7.34
CA PHE A 142 15.60 -0.12 7.38
C PHE A 142 16.59 0.43 6.35
N ILE A 143 16.18 0.72 5.12
CA ILE A 143 17.06 1.30 4.10
C ILE A 143 17.50 2.72 4.51
N ARG A 144 16.63 3.51 5.14
CA ARG A 144 16.93 4.90 5.53
C ARG A 144 17.84 4.99 6.76
N PHE A 145 17.65 4.11 7.74
CA PHE A 145 18.28 4.22 9.07
C PHE A 145 19.08 2.99 9.50
N GLY A 146 19.03 1.90 8.75
CA GLY A 146 19.81 0.69 8.96
C GLY A 146 21.28 0.97 8.70
N LYS A 147 21.96 1.41 9.76
CA LYS A 147 23.41 1.37 9.90
C LYS A 147 23.79 0.14 10.70
#